data_AF-A0A101FFN9-F1
#
_entry.id   AF-A0A101FFN9-F1
#
_cell.length_a   1.000
_cell.length_b   1.000
_cell.length_c   1.000
_cell.angle_alpha   90.00
_cell.angle_beta   90.00
_cell.angle_gamma   90.00
#
_symmetry.space_group_name_H-M   'P 1'
#
loop_
_entity.id
_entity.type
_entity.pdbx_description
1 polymer ?
#
loop_
_entity_poly.entity_id
_entity_poly.type
_entity_poly.pdbx_seq_one_letter_code
_entity_poly.pdbx_strand_id
1 'polypeptide(L)'
;KGRTVPGGRGKAGFDLIGFAFVIAAGIIIGSIPIPVPGLATSIKLEITGGVLISALVLGYLGRIGPFTTRMSAGVLSDLRELGLALFLAIVGIQSGAGVVEVLGGQGIILCLIALAAGIVAELVGFLVGRYLWKINWILLSGAICGGMTSTPGLGAAVDAAGTDEVATGYGATYPAALLFMVIWTILLHTLLG
;
A
#
# COMPACT_ATOMS: atom_id res chain seq x y z
N LYS A 1 17.17 21.00 -19.81
CA LYS A 1 16.65 22.32 -19.33
C LYS A 1 16.05 22.11 -17.95
N GLY A 2 16.90 22.19 -16.92
CA GLY A 2 16.55 21.88 -15.54
C GLY A 2 15.60 22.91 -14.95
N ARG A 3 14.47 22.46 -14.41
CA ARG A 3 13.64 23.26 -13.52
C ARG A 3 14.25 23.16 -12.13
N THR A 4 15.03 24.18 -11.78
CA THR A 4 15.43 24.51 -10.42
C THR A 4 14.18 24.70 -9.58
N VAL A 5 13.90 23.77 -8.67
CA VAL A 5 12.90 23.95 -7.61
C VAL A 5 13.45 25.02 -6.67
N PRO A 6 12.77 26.15 -6.46
CA PRO A 6 13.29 27.22 -5.61
C PRO A 6 13.32 26.73 -4.17
N GLY A 7 14.49 26.78 -3.56
CA GLY A 7 14.66 26.62 -2.13
C GLY A 7 13.91 27.72 -1.37
N GLY A 8 12.84 27.33 -0.71
CA GLY A 8 12.22 28.06 0.40
C GLY A 8 12.05 27.07 1.54
N ARG A 9 13.02 27.05 2.47
CA ARG A 9 12.93 26.31 3.74
C ARG A 9 11.89 27.00 4.63
N GLY A 10 10.61 26.80 4.34
CA GLY A 10 9.58 26.79 5.37
C GLY A 10 9.47 25.35 5.83
N LYS A 11 9.74 25.07 7.12
CA LYS A 11 9.35 23.79 7.71
C LYS A 11 7.86 23.63 7.46
N ALA A 12 7.46 22.78 6.51
CA ALA A 12 6.07 22.36 6.41
C ALA A 12 5.82 21.55 7.67
N GLY A 13 5.34 22.24 8.71
CA GLY A 13 4.89 21.61 9.94
C GLY A 13 3.84 20.57 9.62
N PHE A 14 3.72 19.57 10.48
CA PHE A 14 2.67 18.59 10.37
C PHE A 14 1.32 19.28 10.52
N ASP A 15 0.59 19.42 9.41
CA ASP A 15 -0.77 19.92 9.41
C ASP A 15 -1.73 18.76 9.68
N LEU A 16 -2.04 18.57 10.96
CA LEU A 16 -2.93 17.50 11.43
C LEU A 16 -4.33 17.62 10.79
N ILE A 17 -4.80 18.83 10.52
CA ILE A 17 -6.12 19.06 9.92
C ILE A 17 -6.11 18.59 8.47
N GLY A 18 -5.09 18.97 7.70
CA GLY A 18 -4.90 18.48 6.34
C GLY A 18 -4.80 16.96 6.27
N PHE A 19 -4.05 16.36 7.19
CA PHE A 19 -3.89 14.90 7.29
C PHE A 19 -5.19 14.18 7.63
N ALA A 20 -5.92 14.64 8.65
CA ALA A 20 -7.22 14.07 9.04
C ALA A 20 -8.26 14.21 7.93
N PHE A 21 -8.26 15.33 7.20
CA PHE A 21 -9.14 15.55 6.05
C PHE A 21 -8.87 14.54 4.92
N VAL A 22 -7.60 14.27 4.60
CA VAL A 22 -7.23 13.28 3.58
C VAL A 22 -7.76 11.89 3.96
N ILE A 23 -7.60 11.49 5.22
CA ILE A 23 -8.11 10.21 5.74
C ILE A 23 -9.63 10.18 5.68
N ALA A 24 -10.31 11.21 6.17
CA ALA A 24 -11.77 11.28 6.20
C ALA A 24 -12.37 11.22 4.78
N ALA A 25 -11.83 12.01 3.84
CA ALA A 25 -12.21 11.97 2.43
C ALA A 25 -11.97 10.58 1.83
N GLY A 26 -10.86 9.94 2.19
CA GLY A 26 -10.53 8.58 1.80
C GLY A 26 -11.53 7.52 2.25
N ILE A 27 -11.92 7.57 3.52
CA ILE A 27 -12.92 6.66 4.09
C ILE A 27 -14.27 6.85 3.37
N ILE A 28 -14.66 8.10 3.11
CA ILE A 28 -15.90 8.40 2.38
C ILE A 28 -15.83 7.80 0.98
N ILE A 29 -14.77 8.10 0.21
CA ILE A 29 -14.57 7.59 -1.16
C ILE A 29 -14.57 6.05 -1.18
N GLY A 30 -13.86 5.42 -0.24
CA GLY A 30 -13.76 3.96 -0.15
C GLY A 30 -15.07 3.27 0.22
N SER A 31 -15.97 4.00 0.90
CA SER A 31 -17.28 3.50 1.32
C SER A 31 -18.35 3.63 0.24
N ILE A 32 -18.10 4.35 -0.85
CA ILE A 32 -19.06 4.51 -1.94
C ILE A 32 -19.24 3.15 -2.64
N PRO A 33 -20.45 2.56 -2.61
CA PRO A 33 -20.72 1.35 -3.35
C PRO A 33 -20.80 1.68 -4.84
N ILE A 34 -19.99 1.01 -5.65
CA ILE A 34 -20.04 1.11 -7.10
C ILE A 34 -20.90 -0.08 -7.59
N PRO A 35 -22.14 0.18 -8.06
CA PRO A 35 -22.95 -0.87 -8.66
C PRO A 35 -22.36 -1.23 -10.02
N VAL A 36 -21.93 -2.47 -10.18
CA VAL A 36 -21.44 -2.99 -11.46
C VAL A 36 -22.56 -3.79 -12.13
N PRO A 37 -23.00 -3.42 -13.34
CA PRO A 37 -24.01 -4.18 -14.07
C PRO A 37 -23.53 -5.62 -14.32
N GLY A 38 -24.28 -6.61 -13.83
CA GLY A 38 -23.96 -8.04 -13.99
C GLY A 38 -23.42 -8.74 -12.73
N LEU A 39 -23.19 -8.02 -11.63
CA LEU A 39 -22.81 -8.60 -10.34
C LEU A 39 -23.93 -8.43 -9.30
N ALA A 40 -24.23 -9.49 -8.55
CA ALA A 40 -25.27 -9.47 -7.51
C ALA A 40 -24.90 -8.60 -6.28
N THR A 41 -23.62 -8.23 -6.14
CA THR A 41 -23.09 -7.45 -5.02
C THR A 41 -22.40 -6.18 -5.50
N SER A 42 -22.69 -5.07 -4.83
CA SER A 42 -22.00 -3.79 -5.07
C SER A 42 -20.55 -3.87 -4.62
N ILE A 43 -19.63 -3.46 -5.47
CA ILE A 43 -18.20 -3.44 -5.16
C ILE A 43 -17.90 -2.18 -4.38
N LYS A 44 -17.13 -2.31 -3.29
CA LYS A 44 -16.57 -1.18 -2.54
C LYS A 44 -15.07 -1.18 -2.74
N LEU A 45 -14.47 0.01 -2.83
CA LEU A 45 -13.01 0.15 -2.86
C LEU A 45 -12.34 -0.17 -1.53
N GLU A 46 -13.16 -0.32 -0.48
CA GLU A 46 -12.76 -0.39 0.91
C GLU A 46 -12.02 0.86 1.40
N ILE A 47 -11.82 0.93 2.71
CA ILE A 47 -11.14 2.06 3.35
C ILE A 47 -9.74 2.22 2.77
N THR A 48 -9.02 1.11 2.55
CA THR A 48 -7.63 1.15 2.10
C THR A 48 -7.50 1.70 0.67
N GLY A 49 -8.37 1.28 -0.25
CA GLY A 49 -8.40 1.80 -1.62
C GLY A 49 -8.81 3.28 -1.67
N GLY A 50 -9.85 3.64 -0.92
CA GLY A 50 -10.35 5.02 -0.86
C GLY A 50 -9.34 6.00 -0.26
N VAL A 51 -8.70 5.64 0.86
CA VAL A 51 -7.65 6.44 1.50
C VAL A 51 -6.45 6.61 0.60
N LEU A 52 -6.03 5.57 -0.12
CA LEU A 52 -4.90 5.69 -1.03
C LEU A 52 -5.19 6.61 -2.22
N ILE A 53 -6.36 6.51 -2.85
CA ILE A 53 -6.74 7.42 -3.95
C ILE A 53 -6.82 8.85 -3.45
N SER A 54 -7.46 9.07 -2.29
CA SER A 54 -7.52 10.39 -1.65
C SER A 54 -6.13 10.95 -1.37
N ALA A 55 -5.23 10.16 -0.78
CA ALA A 55 -3.87 10.57 -0.46
C ALA A 55 -3.05 10.90 -1.72
N LEU A 56 -3.20 10.11 -2.80
CA LEU A 56 -2.51 10.36 -4.05
C LEU A 56 -2.99 11.64 -4.74
N VAL A 57 -4.32 11.81 -4.85
CA VAL A 57 -4.92 13.00 -5.48
C VAL A 57 -4.60 14.26 -4.67
N LEU A 58 -4.90 14.26 -3.37
CA LEU A 58 -4.72 15.42 -2.51
C LEU A 58 -3.23 15.70 -2.23
N GLY A 59 -2.37 14.68 -2.21
CA GLY A 59 -0.92 14.83 -2.12
C GLY A 59 -0.31 15.43 -3.40
N TYR A 60 -0.87 15.11 -4.58
CA TYR A 60 -0.50 15.71 -5.85
C TYR A 60 -0.89 17.20 -5.90
N LEU A 61 -2.13 17.55 -5.51
CA LEU A 61 -2.58 18.95 -5.41
C LEU A 61 -1.73 19.76 -4.44
N GLY A 62 -1.24 19.14 -3.37
CA GLY A 62 -0.25 19.67 -2.44
C GLY A 62 -0.76 20.72 -1.44
N ARG A 63 -1.89 21.38 -1.71
CA ARG A 63 -2.62 22.26 -0.78
C ARG A 63 -4.12 22.22 -1.07
N ILE A 64 -4.94 22.33 -0.03
CA ILE A 64 -6.39 22.56 -0.12
C ILE A 64 -6.70 23.82 0.68
N GLY A 65 -6.83 24.96 0.00
CA GLY A 65 -7.04 26.25 0.67
C GLY A 65 -5.85 26.64 1.57
N PRO A 66 -6.06 26.97 2.86
CA PRO A 66 -4.99 27.35 3.79
C PRO A 66 -4.20 26.15 4.36
N PHE A 67 -4.68 24.91 4.16
CA PHE A 67 -4.09 23.71 4.74
C PHE A 67 -3.10 23.04 3.79
N THR A 68 -1.98 22.53 4.33
CA THR A 68 -0.98 21.80 3.56
C THR A 68 -1.28 20.30 3.62
N THR A 69 -1.55 19.70 2.48
CA THR A 69 -1.70 18.23 2.37
C THR A 69 -0.36 17.53 2.21
N ARG A 70 0.72 18.30 2.02
CA ARG A 70 2.10 17.79 2.01
C ARG A 70 2.69 17.80 3.40
N MET A 71 3.18 16.64 3.78
CA MET A 71 3.97 16.41 4.98
C MET A 71 5.46 16.52 4.64
N SER A 72 6.28 16.97 5.58
CA SER A 72 7.74 16.89 5.45
C SER A 72 8.20 15.42 5.51
N ALA A 73 9.27 15.07 4.79
CA ALA A 73 9.76 13.70 4.71
C ALA A 73 10.10 13.11 6.09
N GLY A 74 10.69 13.90 7.00
CA GLY A 74 11.01 13.45 8.36
C GLY A 74 9.77 13.02 9.14
N VAL A 75 8.74 13.86 9.19
CA VAL A 75 7.49 13.53 9.90
C VAL A 75 6.81 12.31 9.27
N LEU A 76 6.86 12.18 7.93
CA LEU A 76 6.26 11.04 7.24
C LEU A 76 6.97 9.72 7.59
N SER A 77 8.31 9.75 7.67
CA SER A 77 9.10 8.58 8.09
C SER A 77 8.75 8.19 9.53
N ASP A 78 8.73 9.14 10.46
CA ASP A 78 8.41 8.89 11.87
C ASP A 78 6.99 8.31 12.03
N LEU A 79 6.02 8.88 11.32
CA LEU A 79 4.62 8.41 11.35
C LEU A 79 4.48 7.01 10.74
N ARG A 80 5.20 6.71 9.65
CA ARG A 80 5.18 5.39 9.02
C ARG A 80 5.78 4.34 9.95
N GLU A 81 6.91 4.63 10.59
CA GLU A 81 7.57 3.71 11.51
C GLU A 81 6.68 3.41 12.73
N LEU A 82 6.10 4.45 13.34
CA LEU A 82 5.12 4.29 14.42
C LEU A 82 3.89 3.50 13.98
N GLY A 83 3.32 3.82 12.82
CA GLY A 83 2.15 3.13 12.28
C GLY A 83 2.43 1.65 11.99
N LEU A 84 3.60 1.34 11.42
CA LEU A 84 4.03 -0.02 11.14
C LEU A 84 4.28 -0.81 12.42
N ALA A 85 4.94 -0.22 13.41
CA ALA A 85 5.17 -0.85 14.72
C ALA A 85 3.85 -1.20 15.42
N LEU A 86 2.89 -0.27 15.43
CA LEU A 86 1.55 -0.51 16.00
C LEU A 86 0.78 -1.57 15.21
N PHE A 87 0.82 -1.51 13.88
CA PHE A 87 0.18 -2.51 13.01
C PHE A 87 0.73 -3.92 13.27
N LEU A 88 2.05 -4.09 13.29
CA LEU A 88 2.69 -5.38 13.57
C LEU A 88 2.41 -5.88 14.98
N ALA A 89 2.39 -5.00 15.98
CA ALA A 89 2.03 -5.37 17.35
C ALA A 89 0.58 -5.91 17.43
N ILE A 90 -0.37 -5.20 16.81
CA ILE A 90 -1.79 -5.59 16.81
C ILE A 90 -2.00 -6.91 16.04
N VAL A 91 -1.41 -7.06 14.86
CA VAL A 91 -1.52 -8.29 14.06
C VAL A 91 -0.89 -9.45 14.83
N GLY A 92 0.29 -9.26 15.43
CA GLY A 92 0.97 -10.29 16.21
C GLY A 92 0.15 -10.77 17.42
N ILE A 93 -0.50 -9.85 18.14
CA ILE A 93 -1.39 -10.22 19.27
C ILE A 93 -2.62 -10.99 18.76
N GLN A 94 -3.25 -10.56 17.67
CA GLN A 94 -4.44 -11.22 17.11
C GLN A 94 -4.13 -12.62 16.56
N SER A 95 -3.05 -12.76 15.78
CA SER A 95 -2.67 -14.05 15.19
C SER A 95 -2.01 -14.99 16.20
N GLY A 96 -1.39 -14.46 17.26
CA GLY A 96 -0.57 -15.23 18.21
C GLY A 96 -1.33 -16.34 18.92
N ALA A 97 -2.60 -16.12 19.28
CA ALA A 97 -3.42 -17.12 19.97
C ALA A 97 -3.69 -18.38 19.12
N GLY A 98 -3.78 -18.23 17.79
CA GLY A 98 -4.06 -19.34 16.87
C GLY A 98 -2.82 -20.10 16.38
N VAL A 99 -1.61 -19.60 16.65
CA VAL A 99 -0.37 -20.21 16.11
C VAL A 99 -0.17 -21.64 16.60
N VAL A 100 -0.48 -21.93 17.87
CA VAL A 100 -0.28 -23.26 18.46
C VAL A 100 -1.19 -24.30 17.80
N GLU A 101 -2.44 -23.94 17.51
CA GLU A 101 -3.40 -24.82 16.80
C GLU A 101 -3.00 -25.06 15.35
N VAL A 102 -2.54 -24.01 14.65
CA VAL A 102 -2.06 -24.09 13.26
C VAL A 102 -0.83 -25.01 13.16
N LEU A 103 0.10 -24.92 14.12
CA LEU A 103 1.31 -25.74 14.15
C LEU A 103 1.05 -27.22 14.49
N GLY A 104 -0.03 -27.52 15.23
CA GLY A 104 -0.38 -28.90 15.61
C GLY A 104 -1.05 -29.73 14.51
N GLY A 105 -1.50 -29.09 13.42
CA GLY A 105 -2.21 -29.75 12.32
C GLY A 105 -1.52 -29.59 10.95
N GLN A 106 -2.32 -29.46 9.89
CA GLN A 106 -1.83 -29.20 8.53
C GLN A 106 -1.36 -27.76 8.29
N GLY A 107 -1.36 -26.90 9.32
CA GLY A 107 -1.00 -25.49 9.16
C GLY A 107 0.43 -25.28 8.71
N ILE A 108 1.37 -26.17 9.08
CA ILE A 108 2.75 -26.14 8.56
C ILE A 108 2.77 -26.30 7.03
N ILE A 109 1.97 -27.20 6.47
CA ILE A 109 1.89 -27.41 5.02
C ILE A 109 1.32 -26.15 4.35
N LEU A 110 0.27 -25.56 4.93
CA LEU A 110 -0.31 -24.31 4.42
C LEU A 110 0.70 -23.16 4.48
N CYS A 111 1.49 -23.05 5.56
CA CYS A 111 2.57 -22.06 5.67
C CYS A 111 3.63 -22.26 4.60
N LEU A 112 4.04 -23.50 4.32
CA LEU A 112 5.02 -23.80 3.28
C LEU A 112 4.50 -23.47 1.87
N ILE A 113 3.23 -23.79 1.59
CA ILE A 113 2.58 -23.44 0.32
C ILE A 113 2.51 -21.92 0.16
N ALA A 114 2.08 -21.20 1.20
CA ALA A 114 2.00 -19.74 1.17
C ALA A 114 3.38 -19.09 1.00
N LEU A 115 4.40 -19.59 1.69
CA LEU A 115 5.78 -19.13 1.57
C LEU A 115 6.33 -19.38 0.16
N ALA A 116 6.15 -20.60 -0.38
CA ALA A 116 6.59 -20.92 -1.73
C ALA A 116 5.88 -20.06 -2.78
N ALA A 117 4.56 -19.90 -2.68
CA ALA A 117 3.78 -19.07 -3.58
C ALA A 117 4.21 -17.60 -3.52
N GLY A 118 4.43 -17.06 -2.31
CA GLY A 118 4.92 -15.69 -2.10
C GLY A 118 6.30 -15.47 -2.72
N ILE A 119 7.26 -16.35 -2.44
CA ILE A 119 8.61 -16.28 -3.01
C ILE A 119 8.57 -16.34 -4.54
N VAL A 120 7.77 -17.24 -5.11
CA VAL A 120 7.63 -17.35 -6.57
C VAL A 120 7.03 -16.06 -7.15
N ALA A 121 5.98 -15.51 -6.55
CA ALA A 121 5.37 -14.27 -7.01
C ALA A 121 6.35 -13.08 -6.96
N GLU A 122 7.09 -12.92 -5.86
CA GLU A 122 8.11 -11.88 -5.70
C GLU A 122 9.27 -12.06 -6.68
N LEU A 123 9.76 -13.29 -6.88
CA LEU A 123 10.82 -13.58 -7.85
C LEU A 123 10.37 -13.26 -9.27
N VAL A 124 9.16 -13.66 -9.66
CA VAL A 124 8.62 -13.35 -10.99
C VAL A 124 8.48 -11.83 -11.16
N GLY A 125 7.92 -11.13 -10.18
CA GLY A 125 7.82 -9.67 -10.19
C GLY A 125 9.18 -8.98 -10.29
N PHE A 126 10.17 -9.47 -9.55
CA PHE A 126 11.55 -9.00 -9.60
C PHE A 126 12.20 -9.25 -10.96
N LEU A 127 12.12 -10.47 -11.50
CA LEU A 127 12.72 -10.80 -12.78
C LEU A 127 12.12 -9.95 -13.91
N VAL A 128 10.79 -9.86 -13.98
CA VAL A 128 10.10 -9.07 -15.00
C VAL A 128 10.43 -7.58 -14.84
N GLY A 129 10.29 -7.02 -13.65
CA GLY A 129 10.55 -5.61 -13.42
C GLY A 129 12.01 -5.20 -13.64
N ARG A 130 12.96 -6.06 -13.29
CA ARG A 130 14.39 -5.79 -13.41
C ARG A 130 14.93 -6.03 -14.82
N TYR A 131 14.58 -7.15 -15.44
CA TYR A 131 15.17 -7.55 -16.72
C TYR A 131 14.36 -7.10 -17.93
N LEU A 132 13.03 -7.09 -17.85
CA LEU A 132 12.17 -6.67 -18.96
C LEU A 132 11.97 -5.15 -18.96
N TRP A 133 11.63 -4.59 -17.79
CA TRP A 133 11.32 -3.15 -17.66
C TRP A 133 12.50 -2.28 -17.18
N LYS A 134 13.62 -2.89 -16.76
CA LYS A 134 14.86 -2.20 -16.35
C LYS A 134 14.65 -1.14 -15.26
N ILE A 135 13.71 -1.38 -14.35
CA ILE A 135 13.38 -0.47 -13.25
C ILE A 135 14.54 -0.45 -12.23
N ASN A 136 14.76 0.70 -11.59
CA ASN A 136 15.70 0.82 -10.46
C ASN A 136 15.24 -0.05 -9.29
N TRP A 137 16.15 -0.81 -8.69
CA TRP A 137 15.93 -1.68 -7.53
C TRP A 137 15.18 -1.01 -6.37
N ILE A 138 15.44 0.28 -6.08
CA ILE A 138 14.78 1.03 -5.01
C ILE A 138 13.29 1.23 -5.33
N LEU A 139 12.98 1.60 -6.57
CA LEU A 139 11.59 1.77 -6.99
C LEU A 139 10.90 0.41 -7.20
N LEU A 140 11.65 -0.59 -7.66
CA LEU A 140 11.18 -1.94 -7.91
C LEU A 140 10.82 -2.66 -6.62
N SER A 141 11.61 -2.54 -5.55
CA SER A 141 11.27 -3.13 -4.25
C SER A 141 9.95 -2.57 -3.74
N GLY A 142 9.76 -1.25 -3.82
CA GLY A 142 8.50 -0.60 -3.49
C GLY A 142 7.34 -1.06 -4.35
N ALA A 143 7.56 -1.18 -5.67
CA ALA A 143 6.57 -1.67 -6.62
C ALA A 143 6.14 -3.12 -6.34
N ILE A 144 7.08 -3.99 -5.96
CA ILE A 144 6.78 -5.38 -5.56
C ILE A 144 5.96 -5.38 -4.26
N CYS A 145 6.36 -4.62 -3.25
CA CYS A 145 5.59 -4.49 -2.01
C CYS A 145 4.17 -3.95 -2.27
N GLY A 146 4.02 -2.99 -3.18
CA GLY A 146 2.72 -2.44 -3.56
C GLY A 146 1.87 -3.44 -4.35
N GLY A 147 2.49 -4.21 -5.25
CA GLY A 147 1.84 -5.30 -5.97
C GLY A 147 1.34 -6.42 -5.05
N MET A 148 2.15 -6.77 -4.05
CA MET A 148 1.79 -7.73 -2.99
C MET A 148 0.87 -7.13 -1.93
N THR A 149 0.50 -5.85 -2.05
CA THR A 149 -0.28 -5.08 -1.06
C THR A 149 0.25 -5.17 0.37
N SER A 150 1.58 -5.37 0.50
CA SER A 150 2.25 -5.64 1.77
C SER A 150 2.93 -4.39 2.33
N THR A 151 2.19 -3.67 3.18
CA THR A 151 2.71 -2.54 3.96
C THR A 151 3.92 -2.89 4.85
N PRO A 152 4.00 -4.06 5.53
CA PRO A 152 5.20 -4.41 6.29
C PRO A 152 6.41 -4.70 5.39
N GLY A 153 6.18 -5.25 4.19
CA GLY A 153 7.23 -5.38 3.17
C GLY A 153 7.78 -4.02 2.75
N LEU A 154 6.92 -3.00 2.59
CA LEU A 154 7.35 -1.63 2.30
C LEU A 154 8.25 -1.08 3.42
N GLY A 155 7.88 -1.29 4.68
CA GLY A 155 8.71 -0.86 5.82
C GLY A 155 10.10 -1.45 5.77
N ALA A 156 10.19 -2.78 5.67
CA ALA A 156 11.46 -3.49 5.55
C ALA A 156 12.28 -3.04 4.33
N ALA A 157 11.62 -2.78 3.19
CA ALA A 157 12.28 -2.29 1.98
C ALA A 157 12.84 -0.87 2.13
N VAL A 158 12.15 0.01 2.87
CA VAL A 158 12.64 1.37 3.14
C VAL A 158 13.81 1.32 4.11
N ASP A 159 13.72 0.54 5.18
CA ASP A 159 14.81 0.37 6.14
C ASP A 159 16.07 -0.19 5.46
N ALA A 160 15.91 -1.16 4.55
CA ALA A 160 17.01 -1.73 3.77
C ALA A 160 17.58 -0.76 2.73
N ALA A 161 16.75 0.08 2.11
CA ALA A 161 17.18 1.03 1.08
C ALA A 161 17.72 2.35 1.66
N GLY A 162 17.36 2.69 2.90
CA GLY A 162 17.72 3.96 3.55
C GLY A 162 17.09 5.20 2.91
N THR A 163 16.02 5.04 2.11
CA THR A 163 15.36 6.12 1.38
C THR A 163 13.86 5.92 1.24
N ASP A 164 13.10 7.00 1.36
CA ASP A 164 11.65 7.01 1.15
C ASP A 164 11.23 6.92 -0.33
N GLU A 165 12.19 6.93 -1.27
CA GLU A 165 11.91 6.73 -2.69
C GLU A 165 11.19 5.40 -2.97
N VAL A 166 11.41 4.38 -2.12
CA VAL A 166 10.69 3.09 -2.19
C VAL A 166 9.17 3.29 -2.10
N ALA A 167 8.70 4.23 -1.27
CA ALA A 167 7.27 4.49 -1.09
C ALA A 167 6.61 5.04 -2.38
N THR A 168 7.40 5.67 -3.26
CA THR A 168 6.93 6.14 -4.57
C THR A 168 6.54 4.98 -5.48
N GLY A 169 7.33 3.91 -5.48
CA GLY A 169 7.05 2.69 -6.26
C GLY A 169 5.80 1.99 -5.75
N TYR A 170 5.69 1.87 -4.41
CA TYR A 170 4.53 1.31 -3.73
C TYR A 170 3.24 2.07 -4.08
N GLY A 171 3.26 3.40 -3.97
CA GLY A 171 2.10 4.24 -4.27
C GLY A 171 1.62 4.15 -5.72
N ALA A 172 2.51 3.86 -6.67
CA ALA A 172 2.16 3.70 -8.07
C ALA A 172 1.51 2.34 -8.37
N THR A 173 2.00 1.25 -7.77
CA THR A 173 1.52 -0.11 -8.06
C THR A 173 0.35 -0.54 -7.20
N TYR A 174 0.24 -0.04 -5.97
CA TYR A 174 -0.79 -0.47 -5.03
C TYR A 174 -2.24 -0.28 -5.53
N PRO A 175 -2.67 0.88 -6.07
CA PRO A 175 -4.04 1.01 -6.57
C PRO A 175 -4.30 0.13 -7.80
N ALA A 176 -3.29 -0.07 -8.66
CA ALA A 176 -3.40 -1.00 -9.76
C ALA A 176 -3.60 -2.44 -9.24
N ALA A 177 -2.83 -2.86 -8.24
CA ALA A 177 -2.94 -4.18 -7.61
C ALA A 177 -4.35 -4.42 -7.03
N LEU A 178 -4.91 -3.44 -6.33
CA LEU A 178 -6.29 -3.53 -5.82
C LEU A 178 -7.32 -3.68 -6.94
N LEU A 179 -7.21 -2.89 -8.01
CA LEU A 179 -8.13 -3.00 -9.16
C LEU A 179 -8.03 -4.39 -9.82
N PHE A 180 -6.81 -4.88 -10.05
CA PHE A 180 -6.59 -6.22 -10.60
C PHE A 180 -7.13 -7.30 -9.68
N MET A 181 -6.90 -7.20 -8.37
CA MET A 181 -7.41 -8.16 -7.38
C MET A 181 -8.94 -8.23 -7.41
N VAL A 182 -9.62 -7.08 -7.42
CA VAL A 182 -11.07 -7.00 -7.47
C VAL A 182 -11.62 -7.64 -8.76
N ILE A 183 -11.06 -7.27 -9.92
CA ILE A 183 -11.49 -7.82 -11.22
C ILE A 183 -11.24 -9.33 -11.27
N TRP A 184 -10.08 -9.79 -10.80
CA TRP A 184 -9.73 -11.20 -10.79
C TRP A 184 -10.64 -12.02 -9.88
N THR A 185 -10.96 -11.49 -8.69
CA THR A 185 -11.89 -12.13 -7.75
C THR A 185 -13.27 -12.30 -8.37
N ILE A 186 -13.76 -11.29 -9.10
CA ILE A 186 -15.03 -11.33 -9.82
C ILE A 186 -15.01 -12.41 -10.91
N LEU A 187 -13.96 -12.41 -11.73
CA LEU A 187 -13.82 -13.37 -12.81
C LEU A 187 -13.79 -14.81 -12.28
N LEU A 188 -13.03 -15.06 -11.21
CA LEU A 188 -13.00 -16.36 -10.55
C LEU A 188 -14.38 -16.76 -10.02
N HIS A 189 -15.09 -15.84 -9.34
CA HIS A 189 -16.42 -16.12 -8.81
C HIS A 189 -17.43 -16.42 -9.93
N THR A 190 -17.37 -15.75 -11.08
CA THR A 190 -18.26 -16.02 -12.23
C THR A 190 -17.91 -17.32 -12.96
N LEU A 191 -16.65 -17.75 -12.92
CA LEU A 191 -16.18 -18.95 -13.63
C LEU A 191 -16.33 -20.23 -12.80
N LEU A 192 -16.21 -20.13 -11.47
CA LEU A 192 -16.34 -21.24 -10.52
C LEU A 192 -17.73 -21.32 -9.86
N GLY A 193 -18.58 -20.29 -10.04
CA GLY A 193 -19.92 -20.18 -9.45
C GLY A 193 -21.03 -20.37 -10.46
#